data_AF-A0A3M1CH94-F1
#
_entry.id   AF-A0A3M1CH94-F1
#
_cell.length_a   1.000
_cell.length_b   1.000
_cell.length_c   1.000
_cell.angle_alpha   90.00
_cell.angle_beta   90.00
_cell.angle_gamma   90.00
#
_symmetry.space_group_name_H-M   'P 1'
#
loop_
_entity.id
_entity.type
_entity.pdbx_description
1 polymer ?
#
loop_
_entity_poly.entity_id
_entity_poly.type
_entity_poly.pdbx_seq_one_letter_code
_entity_poly.pdbx_strand_id
1 'polypeptide(L)'
;MMKEFSSNKDWDFLYDLRVDQVGVDDRIARITARSIKKQSKVEGLKMVLNMIDLTTLEGKDTEGKVKQMCYKAQHLADDIPNLPTVAAVCVYPTFVKTAKKYLKNSTVKVASVSTAFPAGQAPLQFKLEDTKYALDNG
;
A
#
# COMPACT_ATOMS: atom_id res chain seq x y z
N MET A 1 5.00 15.92 46.77
CA MET A 1 6.32 16.22 46.17
C MET A 1 6.17 16.17 44.65
N MET A 2 5.50 17.18 44.10
CA MET A 2 5.39 17.39 42.65
C MET A 2 6.75 17.90 42.19
N LYS A 3 7.50 17.09 41.44
CA LYS A 3 8.68 17.59 40.73
C LYS A 3 8.16 18.36 39.52
N GLU A 4 8.43 19.66 39.50
CA GLU A 4 8.30 20.49 38.31
C GLU A 4 9.08 19.81 37.18
N PHE A 5 8.37 19.42 36.11
CA PHE A 5 9.02 19.08 34.86
C PHE A 5 9.65 20.36 34.34
N SER A 6 10.97 20.47 34.52
CA SER A 6 11.80 21.47 33.89
C SER A 6 11.49 21.48 32.39
N SER A 7 11.14 22.66 31.88
CA SER A 7 10.98 22.96 30.46
C SER A 7 12.18 22.42 29.67
N ASN A 8 12.01 21.26 29.02
CA ASN A 8 13.01 20.70 28.14
C ASN A 8 13.17 21.66 26.95
N LYS A 9 14.35 22.28 26.84
CA LYS A 9 14.83 23.12 25.73
C LYS A 9 15.00 22.35 24.39
N ASP A 10 14.31 21.24 24.20
CA ASP A 10 14.44 20.40 23.01
C ASP A 10 13.40 20.73 21.93
N TRP A 11 12.40 21.56 22.27
CA TRP A 11 11.37 22.02 21.32
C TRP A 11 11.72 23.33 20.61
N ASP A 12 12.83 23.98 20.97
CA ASP A 12 13.29 25.24 20.36
C ASP A 12 13.57 25.07 18.85
N PHE A 13 13.94 23.87 18.40
CA PHE A 13 14.14 23.56 16.98
C PHE A 13 12.85 23.75 16.14
N LEU A 14 11.67 23.48 16.71
CA LEU A 14 10.42 23.67 15.99
C LEU A 14 10.09 25.15 15.75
N TYR A 15 10.58 26.04 16.62
CA TYR A 15 10.34 27.49 16.55
C TYR A 15 11.37 28.24 15.69
N ASP A 16 12.52 27.61 15.40
CA ASP A 16 13.56 28.17 14.53
C ASP A 16 13.59 27.56 13.12
N LEU A 17 12.61 26.70 12.78
CA LEU A 17 12.35 26.28 11.41
C LEU A 17 11.92 27.47 10.55
N ARG A 18 12.89 28.10 9.89
CA ARG A 18 12.63 29.12 8.87
C ARG A 18 12.22 28.42 7.58
N VAL A 19 10.96 28.56 7.19
CA VAL A 19 10.45 28.13 5.88
C VAL A 19 10.60 29.30 4.91
N ASP A 20 11.11 29.03 3.70
CA ASP A 20 11.03 29.97 2.58
C ASP A 20 9.58 30.04 2.08
N GLN A 21 8.78 30.87 2.74
CA GLN A 21 7.37 31.04 2.43
C GLN A 21 7.15 31.47 0.98
N VAL A 22 8.00 32.38 0.46
CA VAL A 22 7.90 32.88 -0.92
C VAL A 22 8.16 31.75 -1.92
N GLY A 23 9.17 30.91 -1.68
CA GLY A 23 9.46 29.75 -2.51
C GLY A 23 8.33 28.70 -2.47
N VAL A 24 7.70 28.50 -1.31
CA VAL A 24 6.52 27.63 -1.17
C VAL A 24 5.35 28.18 -1.98
N ASP A 25 5.04 29.47 -1.84
CA ASP A 25 3.90 30.10 -2.53
C ASP A 25 4.09 30.11 -4.05
N ASP A 26 5.30 30.40 -4.54
CA ASP A 26 5.61 30.30 -5.97
C ASP A 26 5.42 28.87 -6.49
N ARG A 27 5.87 27.87 -5.72
CA ARG A 27 5.70 26.46 -6.10
C ARG A 27 4.23 26.04 -6.11
N ILE A 28 3.45 26.46 -5.12
CA ILE A 28 2.01 26.22 -5.08
C ILE A 28 1.37 26.84 -6.32
N ALA A 29 1.62 28.14 -6.57
CA ALA A 29 1.07 28.85 -7.72
C ALA A 29 1.39 28.13 -9.05
N ARG A 30 2.62 27.65 -9.23
CA ARG A 30 3.02 26.89 -10.43
C ARG A 30 2.31 25.56 -10.57
N ILE A 31 2.11 24.82 -9.48
CA ILE A 31 1.44 23.51 -9.49
C ILE A 31 -0.07 23.68 -9.72
N THR A 32 -0.70 24.70 -9.15
CA THR A 32 -2.15 24.91 -9.21
C THR A 32 -2.61 25.72 -10.41
N ALA A 33 -1.72 26.45 -11.09
CA ALA A 33 -2.08 27.34 -12.21
C ALA A 33 -2.68 26.61 -13.42
N ARG A 34 -2.52 25.28 -13.54
CA ARG A 34 -2.94 24.53 -14.72
C ARG A 34 -3.88 23.40 -14.37
N SER A 35 -5.04 23.40 -15.02
CA SER A 35 -5.95 22.25 -14.99
C SER A 35 -5.42 21.10 -15.84
N ILE A 36 -5.50 19.88 -15.31
CA ILE A 36 -5.22 18.65 -16.06
C ILE A 36 -6.31 18.47 -17.13
N LYS A 37 -5.90 18.19 -18.38
CA LYS A 37 -6.83 17.89 -19.46
C LYS A 37 -7.71 16.69 -19.09
N LYS A 38 -8.99 16.72 -19.47
CA LYS A 38 -9.95 15.63 -19.19
C LYS A 38 -9.39 14.26 -19.60
N GLN A 39 -8.78 14.17 -20.79
CA GLN A 39 -8.21 12.92 -21.28
C GLN A 39 -7.09 12.39 -20.37
N SER A 40 -6.16 13.25 -19.95
CA SER A 40 -5.10 12.89 -19.02
C SER A 40 -5.63 12.49 -17.64
N LYS A 41 -6.73 13.09 -17.17
CA LYS A 41 -7.40 12.63 -15.94
C LYS A 41 -7.92 11.20 -16.10
N VAL A 42 -8.58 10.88 -17.21
CA VAL A 42 -9.10 9.53 -17.49
C VAL A 42 -7.96 8.51 -17.60
N GLU A 43 -6.89 8.85 -18.31
CA GLU A 43 -5.70 7.99 -18.41
C GLU A 43 -5.04 7.75 -17.06
N GLY A 44 -4.88 8.81 -16.25
CA GLY A 44 -4.36 8.69 -14.89
C GLY A 44 -5.22 7.81 -13.99
N LEU A 45 -6.55 7.95 -14.06
CA LEU A 45 -7.49 7.10 -13.32
C LEU A 45 -7.42 5.63 -13.76
N LYS A 46 -7.21 5.34 -15.06
CA LYS A 46 -7.02 3.96 -15.52
C LYS A 46 -5.65 3.41 -15.07
N MET A 47 -4.61 4.25 -15.15
CA MET A 47 -3.25 3.88 -14.76
C MET A 47 -3.17 3.52 -13.27
N VAL A 48 -3.84 4.29 -12.41
CA VAL A 48 -3.78 4.07 -10.95
C VAL A 48 -4.27 2.68 -10.57
N LEU A 49 -5.23 2.09 -11.31
CA LEU A 49 -5.71 0.74 -11.04
C LEU A 49 -4.58 -0.29 -11.16
N ASN A 50 -3.78 -0.21 -12.22
CA ASN A 50 -2.59 -1.06 -12.42
C ASN A 50 -1.42 -0.72 -11.48
N MET A 51 -1.57 0.24 -10.57
CA MET A 51 -0.61 0.56 -9.51
C MET A 51 -1.11 0.14 -8.12
N ILE A 52 -2.29 -0.47 -8.03
CA ILE A 52 -2.87 -0.93 -6.77
C ILE A 52 -2.46 -2.38 -6.50
N ASP A 53 -1.97 -2.60 -5.28
CA ASP A 53 -1.95 -3.91 -4.64
C ASP A 53 -3.15 -3.98 -3.68
N LEU A 54 -4.21 -4.69 -4.08
CA LEU A 54 -5.41 -4.79 -3.27
C LEU A 54 -5.10 -5.66 -2.04
N THR A 55 -5.01 -5.01 -0.88
CA THR A 55 -4.35 -5.57 0.30
C THR A 55 -5.34 -6.01 1.37
N THR A 56 -5.11 -7.18 1.97
CA THR A 56 -5.66 -7.54 3.28
C THR A 56 -4.56 -8.15 4.14
N LEU A 57 -4.33 -7.53 5.29
CA LEU A 57 -3.31 -7.91 6.28
C LEU A 57 -3.90 -7.83 7.68
N GLU A 58 -5.12 -8.36 7.85
CA GLU A 58 -5.76 -8.39 9.16
C GLU A 58 -5.46 -9.72 9.86
N GLY A 59 -5.24 -9.68 11.18
CA GLY A 59 -5.02 -10.90 11.97
C GLY A 59 -6.20 -11.87 12.00
N LYS A 60 -7.39 -11.43 11.55
CA LYS A 60 -8.63 -12.22 11.43
C LYS A 60 -8.95 -12.63 10.00
N ASP A 61 -8.02 -12.46 9.06
CA ASP A 61 -8.23 -12.87 7.68
C ASP A 61 -8.57 -14.36 7.59
N THR A 62 -9.43 -14.69 6.63
CA THR A 62 -9.87 -16.05 6.35
C THR A 62 -9.71 -16.35 4.88
N GLU A 63 -9.66 -17.62 4.50
CA GLU A 63 -9.64 -18.00 3.09
C GLU A 63 -10.84 -17.45 2.32
N GLY A 64 -12.02 -17.38 2.95
CA GLY A 64 -13.23 -16.79 2.36
C GLY A 64 -13.08 -15.31 2.04
N LYS A 65 -12.48 -14.53 2.94
CA LYS A 65 -12.19 -13.11 2.70
C LYS A 65 -11.16 -12.92 1.59
N VAL A 66 -10.09 -13.72 1.59
CA VAL A 66 -9.06 -13.67 0.53
C VAL A 66 -9.66 -14.05 -0.83
N LYS A 67 -10.54 -15.07 -0.89
CA LYS A 67 -11.29 -15.42 -2.09
C LYS A 67 -12.12 -14.23 -2.60
N GLN A 68 -12.89 -13.58 -1.73
CA GLN A 68 -13.71 -12.41 -2.11
C GLN A 68 -12.84 -11.26 -2.61
N MET A 69 -11.70 -11.00 -1.97
CA MET A 69 -10.75 -9.99 -2.42
C MET A 69 -10.17 -10.33 -3.81
N CYS A 70 -9.79 -11.59 -4.06
CA CYS A 70 -9.31 -12.04 -5.37
C CYS A 70 -10.40 -11.92 -6.45
N TYR A 71 -11.66 -12.16 -6.10
CA TYR A 71 -12.78 -11.91 -7.01
C TYR A 71 -12.89 -10.41 -7.34
N LYS A 72 -12.88 -9.55 -6.33
CA LYS A 72 -12.94 -8.09 -6.51
C LYS A 72 -11.75 -7.53 -7.32
N ALA A 73 -10.56 -8.09 -7.14
CA ALA A 73 -9.36 -7.69 -7.90
C ALA A 73 -9.51 -7.90 -9.42
N GLN A 74 -10.29 -8.91 -9.81
CA GLN A 74 -10.58 -9.25 -11.21
C GLN A 74 -11.81 -8.52 -11.75
N HIS A 75 -12.75 -8.16 -10.86
CA HIS A 75 -14.07 -7.60 -11.19
C HIS A 75 -14.28 -6.28 -10.43
N LEU A 76 -13.49 -5.26 -10.75
CA LEU A 76 -13.52 -3.99 -10.02
C LEU A 76 -14.85 -3.24 -10.23
N ALA A 77 -15.28 -3.15 -11.50
CA ALA A 77 -16.52 -2.51 -11.93
C ALA A 77 -16.86 -3.04 -13.33
N ASP A 78 -17.52 -4.19 -13.39
CA ASP A 78 -17.83 -4.90 -14.64
C ASP A 78 -18.79 -4.13 -15.56
N ASP A 79 -19.48 -3.12 -15.02
CA ASP A 79 -20.33 -2.18 -15.77
C ASP A 79 -19.52 -1.16 -16.59
N ILE A 80 -18.23 -1.00 -16.31
CA ILE A 80 -17.34 -0.08 -17.04
C ILE A 80 -16.50 -0.87 -18.06
N PRO A 81 -16.77 -0.73 -19.38
CA PRO A 81 -16.04 -1.49 -20.39
C PRO A 81 -14.57 -1.07 -20.48
N ASN A 82 -13.70 -2.05 -20.71
CA ASN A 82 -12.25 -1.86 -20.87
C ASN A 82 -11.55 -1.22 -19.66
N LEU A 83 -12.07 -1.47 -18.46
CA LEU A 83 -11.39 -1.09 -17.22
C LEU A 83 -10.24 -2.08 -16.94
N PRO A 84 -9.01 -1.61 -16.65
CA PRO A 84 -7.94 -2.51 -16.24
C PRO A 84 -8.21 -3.10 -14.85
N THR A 85 -7.59 -4.25 -14.59
CA THR A 85 -7.58 -4.86 -13.24
C THR A 85 -6.63 -4.10 -12.31
N VAL A 86 -6.57 -4.54 -11.05
CA VAL A 86 -5.46 -4.14 -10.17
C VAL A 86 -4.15 -4.82 -10.58
N ALA A 87 -3.03 -4.33 -10.07
CA ALA A 87 -1.71 -4.91 -10.34
C ALA A 87 -1.55 -6.26 -9.64
N ALA A 88 -1.91 -6.30 -8.36
CA ALA A 88 -1.79 -7.46 -7.51
C ALA A 88 -2.84 -7.49 -6.40
N VAL A 89 -2.89 -8.61 -5.69
CA VAL A 89 -3.36 -8.64 -4.31
C VAL A 89 -2.18 -8.77 -3.36
N CYS A 90 -2.27 -8.22 -2.16
CA CYS A 90 -1.25 -8.39 -1.12
C CYS A 90 -1.86 -9.04 0.12
N VAL A 91 -1.25 -10.13 0.60
CA VAL A 91 -1.74 -10.96 1.70
C VAL A 91 -0.61 -11.35 2.67
N TYR A 92 -0.97 -11.94 3.81
CA TYR A 92 0.01 -12.66 4.63
C TYR A 92 0.48 -13.95 3.94
N PRO A 93 1.70 -14.45 4.26
CA PRO A 93 2.26 -15.67 3.67
C PRO A 93 1.33 -16.89 3.74
N THR A 94 0.58 -17.02 4.85
CA THR A 94 -0.39 -18.11 5.07
C THR A 94 -1.51 -18.17 4.04
N PHE A 95 -1.81 -17.05 3.36
CA PHE A 95 -2.87 -16.96 2.37
C PHE A 95 -2.39 -16.90 0.93
N VAL A 96 -1.07 -16.94 0.68
CA VAL A 96 -0.50 -16.92 -0.68
C VAL A 96 -1.06 -18.04 -1.54
N LYS A 97 -1.07 -19.27 -1.02
CA LYS A 97 -1.63 -20.44 -1.71
C LYS A 97 -3.10 -20.24 -2.07
N THR A 98 -3.87 -19.65 -1.17
CA THR A 98 -5.29 -19.34 -1.36
C THR A 98 -5.46 -18.27 -2.45
N ALA A 99 -4.68 -17.20 -2.41
CA ALA A 99 -4.70 -16.15 -3.43
C ALA A 99 -4.32 -16.71 -4.81
N LYS A 100 -3.23 -17.48 -4.90
CA LYS A 100 -2.80 -18.14 -6.15
C LYS A 100 -3.85 -19.08 -6.72
N LYS A 101 -4.56 -19.82 -5.88
CA LYS A 101 -5.67 -20.67 -6.30
C LYS A 101 -6.80 -19.87 -6.95
N TYR A 102 -7.21 -18.76 -6.36
CA TYR A 102 -8.35 -17.97 -6.84
C TYR A 102 -8.01 -16.95 -7.93
N LEU A 103 -6.72 -16.62 -8.11
CA LEU A 103 -6.22 -15.81 -9.22
C LEU A 103 -5.61 -16.66 -10.35
N LYS A 104 -5.89 -17.96 -10.35
CA LYS A 104 -5.45 -18.86 -11.43
C LYS A 104 -5.98 -18.36 -12.77
N ASN A 105 -5.10 -18.22 -13.76
CA ASN A 105 -5.39 -17.68 -15.09
C ASN A 105 -5.76 -16.18 -15.13
N SER A 106 -5.56 -15.45 -14.03
CA SER A 106 -5.69 -13.99 -14.00
C SER A 106 -4.38 -13.30 -14.36
N THR A 107 -4.45 -12.05 -14.81
CA THR A 107 -3.30 -11.14 -14.93
C THR A 107 -2.94 -10.48 -13.60
N VAL A 108 -3.83 -10.54 -12.60
CA VAL A 108 -3.59 -10.01 -11.25
C VAL A 108 -2.53 -10.85 -10.55
N LYS A 109 -1.47 -10.19 -10.06
CA LYS A 109 -0.36 -10.85 -9.37
C LYS A 109 -0.69 -11.14 -7.91
N VAL A 110 0.13 -11.98 -7.28
CA VAL A 110 0.09 -12.21 -5.84
C VAL A 110 1.37 -11.64 -5.23
N ALA A 111 1.20 -10.74 -4.28
CA ALA A 111 2.22 -10.24 -3.40
C ALA A 111 1.97 -10.76 -1.98
N SER A 112 3.05 -10.86 -1.21
CA SER A 112 2.99 -11.21 0.21
C SER A 112 3.92 -10.31 0.99
N VAL A 113 3.50 -9.90 2.18
CA VAL A 113 4.45 -9.43 3.19
C VAL A 113 5.31 -10.60 3.67
N SER A 114 6.46 -10.30 4.28
CA SER A 114 7.39 -11.31 4.82
C SER A 114 8.26 -10.68 5.90
N THR A 115 9.23 -11.44 6.41
CA THR A 115 10.26 -11.04 7.35
C THR A 115 9.73 -10.64 8.72
N ALA A 116 8.72 -11.37 9.21
CA ALA A 116 8.01 -11.09 10.46
C ALA A 116 7.28 -9.73 10.45
N PHE A 117 6.68 -9.39 9.30
CA PHE A 117 5.80 -8.23 9.19
C PHE A 117 4.65 -8.29 10.23
N PRO A 118 4.24 -7.16 10.85
CA PRO A 118 4.73 -5.80 10.59
C PRO A 118 5.95 -5.40 11.44
N ALA A 119 6.20 -6.08 12.56
CA ALA A 119 7.21 -5.64 13.52
C ALA A 119 8.65 -5.81 13.01
N GLY A 120 8.90 -6.85 12.21
CA GLY A 120 10.23 -7.19 11.72
C GLY A 120 11.22 -7.60 12.81
N GLN A 121 10.76 -7.81 14.05
CA GLN A 121 11.57 -8.09 15.23
C GLN A 121 11.79 -9.60 15.41
N ALA A 122 12.36 -10.24 14.38
CA ALA A 122 12.75 -11.65 14.41
C ALA A 122 14.22 -11.81 13.99
N PRO A 123 14.94 -12.81 14.54
CA PRO A 123 16.24 -13.23 14.04
C PRO A 123 16.23 -13.50 12.53
N LEU A 124 17.38 -13.30 11.87
CA LEU A 124 17.53 -13.44 10.42
C LEU A 124 17.01 -14.79 9.89
N GLN A 125 17.30 -15.88 10.61
CA GLN A 125 16.89 -17.23 10.20
C GLN A 125 15.37 -17.33 9.98
N PHE A 126 14.55 -16.77 10.89
CA PHE A 126 13.10 -16.82 10.77
C PHE A 126 12.59 -15.92 9.65
N LYS A 127 13.26 -14.80 9.37
CA LYS A 127 12.90 -13.93 8.24
C LYS A 127 13.13 -14.61 6.89
N LEU A 128 14.20 -15.40 6.79
CA LEU A 128 14.49 -16.20 5.60
C LEU A 128 13.47 -17.32 5.45
N GLU A 129 13.13 -18.01 6.53
CA GLU A 129 12.11 -19.06 6.53
C GLU A 129 10.71 -18.53 6.16
N ASP A 130 10.30 -17.40 6.72
CA ASP A 130 9.03 -16.72 6.38
C ASP A 130 8.96 -16.37 4.89
N THR A 131 10.07 -15.84 4.34
CA THR A 131 10.17 -15.52 2.91
C THR A 131 10.10 -16.78 2.06
N LYS A 132 10.81 -17.83 2.45
CA LYS A 132 10.78 -19.11 1.76
C LYS A 132 9.38 -19.73 1.81
N TYR A 133 8.70 -19.66 2.95
CA TYR A 133 7.34 -20.15 3.11
C TYR A 133 6.36 -19.44 2.15
N ALA A 134 6.48 -18.12 1.98
CA ALA A 134 5.68 -17.40 0.99
C ALA A 134 5.95 -17.92 -0.44
N LEU A 135 7.24 -18.00 -0.84
CA LEU A 135 7.66 -18.47 -2.16
C LEU A 135 7.19 -19.90 -2.48
N ASP A 136 7.29 -20.81 -1.50
CA ASP A 136 6.90 -22.22 -1.65
C ASP A 136 5.37 -22.36 -1.85
N ASN A 137 4.58 -21.36 -1.43
CA ASN A 137 3.13 -21.32 -1.60
C ASN A 137 2.68 -20.62 -2.90
N GLY A 138 3.61 -20.02 -3.66
CA GLY A 138 3.42 -19.47 -5.00
C GLY A 138 3.60 -17.97 -5.11
#